data_AF-A0A7Z0S6N4-F1
#
_entry.id   AF-A0A7Z0S6N4-F1
#
_cell.length_a   1.000
_cell.length_b   1.000
_cell.length_c   1.000
_cell.angle_alpha   90.00
_cell.angle_beta   90.00
_cell.angle_gamma   90.00
#
_symmetry.space_group_name_H-M   'P 1'
#
loop_
_entity.id
_entity.type
_entity.pdbx_description
1 polymer ?
#
loop_
_entity_poly.entity_id
_entity_poly.type
_entity_poly.pdbx_seq_one_letter_code
_entity_poly.pdbx_strand_id
1 'polypeptide(L)'
;HYQLYQMLLFHIKNKNTDHFFALIEEEIGSVNPIFQTVFHTFRKNKDKVCNALELPYSNARLEATNNLIKVIKRNAFGFRNFDNFKKRIFLAL
;
A
#
# COMPACT_ATOMS: atom_id res chain seq x y z
N HIS A 1 -18.60 11.25 -4.77
CA HIS A 1 -17.49 10.28 -4.63
C HIS A 1 -16.25 10.65 -5.46
N TYR A 2 -16.37 10.97 -6.75
CA TYR A 2 -15.22 11.33 -7.59
C TYR A 2 -14.42 12.53 -7.06
N GLN A 3 -15.11 13.61 -6.65
CA GLN A 3 -14.49 14.81 -6.07
C GLN A 3 -13.62 14.48 -4.85
N LEU A 4 -14.17 13.75 -3.87
CA LEU A 4 -13.48 13.32 -2.66
C LEU A 4 -12.22 12.52 -2.98
N TYR A 5 -12.31 11.58 -3.93
CA TYR A 5 -11.16 10.81 -4.38
C TYR A 5 -10.07 11.70 -5.01
N GLN A 6 -10.45 12.68 -5.84
CA GLN A 6 -9.49 13.62 -6.44
C GLN A 6 -8.82 14.51 -5.38
N MET A 7 -9.57 14.96 -4.37
CA MET A 7 -9.02 15.74 -3.25
C MET A 7 -8.03 14.91 -2.43
N LEU A 8 -8.36 13.65 -2.12
CA LEU A 8 -7.44 12.74 -1.44
C LEU A 8 -6.14 12.53 -2.24
N LEU A 9 -6.26 12.29 -3.55
CA LEU A 9 -5.10 12.17 -4.44
C LEU A 9 -4.26 13.45 -4.49
N PHE A 10 -4.90 14.62 -4.47
CA PHE A 10 -4.22 15.90 -4.46
C PHE A 10 -3.38 16.08 -3.19
N HIS A 11 -3.93 15.77 -2.01
CA HIS A 11 -3.18 15.87 -0.76
C HIS A 11 -2.03 14.87 -0.69
N ILE A 12 -2.21 13.64 -1.21
CA ILE A 12 -1.13 12.65 -1.31
C ILE A 12 0.01 13.16 -2.20
N LYS A 13 -0.30 13.69 -3.39
CA LYS A 13 0.71 14.21 -4.35
C LYS A 13 1.51 15.37 -3.77
N ASN A 14 0.85 16.26 -3.02
CA ASN A 14 1.49 17.41 -2.39
C ASN A 14 2.08 17.09 -1.01
N LYS A 15 2.07 15.82 -0.58
CA LYS A 15 2.54 15.38 0.74
C LYS A 15 1.93 16.16 1.92
N ASN A 16 0.69 16.61 1.77
CA ASN A 16 -0.01 17.36 2.79
C ASN A 16 -0.81 16.42 3.69
N THR A 17 -0.13 15.86 4.69
CA THR A 17 -0.66 14.88 5.65
C THR A 17 -1.78 15.44 6.50
N ASP A 18 -1.66 16.69 6.96
CA ASP A 18 -2.67 17.32 7.82
C ASP A 18 -4.01 17.50 7.09
N HIS A 19 -4.01 18.08 5.89
CA HIS A 19 -5.25 18.23 5.12
C HIS A 19 -5.81 16.89 4.65
N PHE A 20 -4.96 15.90 4.37
CA PHE A 20 -5.41 14.54 4.03
C PHE A 20 -6.24 13.92 5.17
N PHE A 21 -5.75 14.00 6.40
CA PHE A 21 -6.46 13.44 7.56
C PHE A 21 -7.65 14.29 8.01
N ALA A 22 -7.58 15.62 7.88
CA ALA A 22 -8.73 16.49 8.15
C ALA A 22 -9.92 16.13 7.25
N LEU A 23 -9.68 15.98 5.94
CA LEU A 23 -10.70 15.58 4.97
C LEU A 23 -11.29 14.20 5.27
N ILE A 24 -10.47 13.25 5.74
CA ILE A 24 -10.95 11.92 6.15
C ILE A 24 -11.87 12.03 7.36
N GLU A 25 -11.50 12.78 8.40
CA GLU A 25 -12.31 12.92 9.62
C GLU A 25 -13.62 13.68 9.37
N GLU A 26 -13.63 14.66 8.47
CA GLU A 26 -14.85 15.39 8.07
C GLU A 26 -15.84 14.46 7.34
N GLU A 27 -15.35 13.61 6.45
CA GLU A 27 -16.19 12.80 5.56
C GLU A 27 -16.51 11.40 6.11
N ILE A 28 -15.85 10.93 7.17
CA ILE A 28 -15.98 9.54 7.65
C ILE A 28 -17.41 9.16 8.04
N GLY A 29 -18.21 10.11 8.52
CA GLY A 29 -19.60 9.90 8.94
C GLY A 29 -20.63 9.89 7.79
N SER A 30 -20.31 10.53 6.66
CA SER A 30 -21.23 10.74 5.53
C SER A 30 -20.81 10.00 4.25
N VAL A 31 -19.56 9.50 4.19
CA VAL A 31 -19.04 8.79 3.03
C VAL A 31 -19.74 7.44 2.83
N ASN A 32 -19.80 7.00 1.58
CA ASN A 32 -20.32 5.69 1.21
C ASN A 32 -19.64 4.57 2.03
N PRO A 33 -20.40 3.56 2.51
CA PRO A 33 -19.88 2.45 3.31
C PRO A 33 -18.61 1.78 2.76
N ILE A 34 -18.45 1.72 1.43
CA ILE A 34 -17.27 1.16 0.77
C ILE A 34 -15.98 1.89 1.20
N PHE A 35 -16.04 3.21 1.39
CA PHE A 35 -14.91 4.02 1.82
C PHE A 35 -14.75 4.10 3.34
N GLN A 36 -15.80 3.85 4.12
CA GLN A 36 -15.73 3.91 5.58
C GLN A 36 -14.65 2.98 6.14
N THR A 37 -14.56 1.74 5.65
CA THR A 37 -13.52 0.78 6.07
C THR A 37 -12.11 1.27 5.73
N VAL A 38 -11.94 1.90 4.57
CA VAL A 38 -10.67 2.47 4.13
C VAL A 38 -10.26 3.62 5.05
N PHE A 39 -11.20 4.52 5.35
CA PHE A 39 -10.96 5.68 6.23
C PHE A 39 -10.64 5.26 7.66
N HIS A 40 -11.35 4.26 8.21
CA HIS A 40 -11.00 3.67 9.50
C HIS A 40 -9.60 3.06 9.49
N THR A 41 -9.21 2.41 8.40
CA THR A 41 -7.87 1.82 8.26
C THR A 41 -6.78 2.89 8.21
N PHE A 42 -7.00 3.99 7.49
CA PHE A 42 -6.08 5.13 7.47
C PHE A 42 -5.97 5.79 8.83
N ARG A 43 -7.10 6.04 9.52
CA ARG A 43 -7.11 6.58 10.88
C ARG A 43 -6.33 5.69 11.86
N LYS A 44 -6.54 4.38 11.82
CA LYS A 44 -5.83 3.41 12.67
C LYS A 44 -4.32 3.38 12.40
N ASN A 45 -3.89 3.64 11.17
CA ASN A 45 -2.49 3.57 10.75
C ASN A 45 -1.90 4.95 10.43
N LYS A 46 -2.39 6.01 11.08
CA LYS A 46 -2.03 7.41 10.79
C LYS A 46 -0.52 7.62 10.66
N ASP A 47 0.26 7.20 11.66
CA ASP A 47 1.70 7.39 11.68
C ASP A 47 2.41 6.72 10.48
N LYS A 48 1.94 5.55 10.06
CA LYS A 48 2.50 4.84 8.90
C LYS A 48 2.20 5.56 7.60
N VAL A 49 0.99 6.12 7.47
CA VAL A 49 0.59 6.90 6.29
C VAL A 49 1.36 8.21 6.24
N CYS A 50 1.54 8.90 7.37
CA CYS A 50 2.37 10.11 7.45
C CYS A 50 3.81 9.80 7.02
N ASN A 51 4.41 8.77 7.60
CA ASN A 51 5.76 8.32 7.21
C ASN A 51 5.85 7.98 5.71
N ALA A 52 4.84 7.34 5.14
CA ALA A 52 4.82 7.01 3.71
C ALA A 52 4.73 8.25 2.79
N LEU A 53 4.11 9.33 3.27
CA LEU A 53 3.98 10.58 2.52
C LEU A 53 5.23 11.47 2.65
N GLU A 54 5.82 11.52 3.85
CA GLU A 54 6.96 12.38 4.15
C GLU A 54 8.26 11.79 3.59
N LEU A 55 8.52 10.50 3.85
CA LEU A 55 9.77 9.86 3.51
C LEU A 55 9.96 9.71 1.99
N PRO A 56 11.22 9.76 1.50
CA PRO A 56 11.51 9.63 0.07
C PRO A 56 11.54 8.17 -0.43
N TYR A 57 11.12 7.21 0.39
CA TYR A 57 11.22 5.79 0.05
C TYR A 57 10.08 5.34 -0.86
N SER A 58 10.44 4.72 -1.97
CA SER A 58 9.49 4.13 -2.91
C SER A 58 9.30 2.63 -2.64
N ASN A 59 8.04 2.16 -2.75
CA ASN A 59 7.71 0.74 -2.71
C ASN A 59 8.18 -0.02 -3.98
N ALA A 60 8.74 0.68 -4.99
CA ALA A 60 9.12 0.09 -6.28
C ALA A 60 10.09 -1.10 -6.15
N ARG A 61 11.11 -0.99 -5.27
CA ARG A 61 12.06 -2.10 -5.05
C ARG A 61 11.39 -3.32 -4.44
N LEU A 62 10.51 -3.11 -3.46
CA LEU A 62 9.76 -4.19 -2.80
C LEU A 62 8.78 -4.86 -3.77
N GLU A 63 8.07 -4.08 -4.59
CA GLU A 63 7.19 -4.59 -5.65
C GLU A 63 7.96 -5.41 -6.70
N ALA A 64 9.13 -4.93 -7.14
CA ALA A 64 9.97 -5.65 -8.09
C ALA A 64 10.39 -7.02 -7.53
N THR A 65 10.85 -7.07 -6.27
CA THR A 65 11.19 -8.31 -5.58
C THR A 65 9.98 -9.23 -5.42
N ASN A 66 8.83 -8.70 -4.99
CA ASN A 66 7.60 -9.48 -4.83
C ASN A 66 7.13 -10.09 -6.15
N ASN A 67 7.22 -9.33 -7.25
CA ASN A 67 6.83 -9.80 -8.57
C ASN A 67 7.78 -10.89 -9.08
N LEU A 68 9.09 -10.74 -8.86
CA LEU A 68 10.06 -11.81 -9.16
C LEU A 68 9.74 -13.09 -8.37
N ILE A 69 9.47 -12.99 -7.07
CA ILE A 69 9.08 -14.14 -6.24
C ILE A 69 7.81 -14.80 -6.77
N LYS A 70 6.79 -14.01 -7.16
CA LYS A 70 5.55 -14.54 -7.76
C LYS A 70 5.82 -15.28 -9.08
N VAL A 71 6.72 -14.77 -9.93
CA VAL A 71 7.14 -15.43 -11.17
C VAL A 71 7.84 -16.76 -10.88
N ILE A 72 8.79 -16.75 -9.94
CA ILE A 72 9.49 -17.96 -9.50
C ILE A 72 8.48 -18.99 -8.97
N LYS A 73 7.54 -18.57 -8.12
CA LYS A 73 6.47 -19.43 -7.59
C LYS A 73 5.61 -20.04 -8.70
N ARG A 74 5.25 -19.27 -9.72
CA ARG A 74 4.43 -19.76 -10.86
C ARG A 74 5.19 -20.76 -11.72
N ASN A 75 6.49 -20.58 -11.91
CA ASN A 75 7.34 -21.48 -12.69
C ASN A 75 7.79 -22.71 -11.89
N ALA A 76 7.69 -22.64 -10.56
CA ALA A 76 8.02 -23.67 -9.60
C ALA A 76 6.91 -24.75 -9.50
N PHE A 77 6.52 -25.37 -10.62
CA PHE A 77 5.63 -26.52 -10.59
C PHE A 77 6.32 -27.68 -9.85
N GLY A 78 5.94 -27.93 -8.59
CA GLY A 78 6.38 -29.10 -7.83
C GLY A 78 7.49 -28.88 -6.80
N PHE A 79 7.80 -27.65 -6.37
CA PHE A 79 8.59 -27.46 -5.14
C PHE A 79 7.80 -27.94 -3.92
N ARG A 80 7.85 -29.26 -3.64
CA ARG A 80 7.28 -29.87 -2.42
C ARG A 80 8.03 -29.43 -1.16
N ASN A 81 9.27 -28.96 -1.32
CA ASN A 81 10.14 -28.53 -0.24
C ASN A 81 10.33 -27.00 -0.25
N PHE A 82 9.93 -26.35 0.84
CA PHE A 82 10.03 -24.89 1.03
C PHE A 82 11.48 -24.38 1.08
N ASP A 83 12.43 -25.16 1.58
CA ASP A 83 13.84 -24.77 1.61
C ASP A 83 14.43 -24.67 0.21
N ASN A 84 14.03 -25.56 -0.69
CA ASN A 84 14.43 -25.48 -2.10
C ASN A 84 13.82 -24.24 -2.77
N PHE A 85 12.59 -23.87 -2.39
CA PHE A 85 11.95 -22.64 -2.90
C PHE A 85 12.68 -21.38 -2.40
N LYS A 86 13.03 -21.30 -1.10
CA LYS A 86 13.86 -20.22 -0.56
C LYS A 86 15.20 -20.13 -1.28
N LYS A 87 15.91 -21.25 -1.44
CA LYS A 87 17.19 -21.30 -2.17
C LYS A 87 17.04 -20.77 -3.59
N ARG A 88 15.97 -21.13 -4.30
CA ARG A 88 15.70 -20.61 -5.66
C ARG A 88 15.45 -19.10 -5.67
N ILE A 89 14.75 -18.55 -4.67
CA ILE A 89 14.57 -17.11 -4.53
C ILE A 89 15.92 -16.42 -4.27
N PHE A 90 16.71 -16.91 -3.32
CA PHE A 90 18.03 -16.34 -3.00
C PHE A 90 19.01 -16.38 -4.18
N LEU A 91 18.92 -17.38 -5.06
CA LEU A 91 19.73 -17.44 -6.27
C LEU A 91 19.30 -16.45 -7.37
N ALA A 92 18.08 -15.91 -7.30
CA ALA A 92 17.50 -15.05 -8.32
C ALA A 92 17.47 -13.56 -7.93
N LEU A 93 17.64 -13.27 -6.65
CA LEU A 93 17.80 -11.91 -6.09
C LEU A 93 19.26 -11.50 -6.10
#